data_AF-A0A6M2CTN1-F1
#
_entry.id   AF-A0A6M2CTN1-F1
#
_cell.length_a   1.000
_cell.length_b   1.000
_cell.length_c   1.000
_cell.angle_alpha   90.00
_cell.angle_beta   90.00
_cell.angle_gamma   90.00
#
_symmetry.space_group_name_H-M   'P 1'
#
loop_
_entity.id
_entity.type
_entity.pdbx_description
1 polymer ?
#
loop_
_entity_poly.entity_id
_entity_poly.type
_entity_poly.pdbx_seq_one_letter_code
_entity_poly.pdbx_strand_id
1 'polypeptide(L)'
;KLLERLRSACPQIDYKALLEPGNSPLGVFSPFVNKDTVEAISELAPTIPCRDGSHLTPSSIYCAWATKLFLSKGGETVLTTTEWTKHFDDCRGYLENLSPADLVTFAESVAFDKVSLERVSRRIRLDVVRQCLKLSKQYHVDKIPKIGSEEEWKDAAKTLQSYLSHLQRIADGVLDEAVDPSNPVVQSYATEFELSRGIPQKLEAMLLRCAMSETTPGLLQSLLSCCPPNTVDKQPADIYSDSILLASEQLRNPEKKLHDVFDSMTPEEVLERILRQVLEESDDVFVGDMVLDLLRPFCLDSSVSIHVRLKVLEILEKNVSLNADDENLLLLLQVQTLIWSEWPDYELDECTELDGDKRQAMFDELLQRCSTQSGFVVLGKLLQCGEPLDSTSELDPEKNPWTQLIGQMLLVCERGSGLDEAESLFLAAIKNCSLNLECCRYIFCEFEKKNSLIHILRAFLQTDFPQLHSDAVAYLKHVDKISECDYDETVLNRILQLRLLPDVVSTPLYRPVIDHLIANKDSAEKHFSIQEATRSLTDANMLAEAGTLLLQLSRTHPAACTFNTAVNAARRWLRGMTSEP
;
A
#
# COMPACT_ATOMS: atom_id res chain seq x y z
N LYS A 1 10.29 62.04 2.49
CA LYS A 1 11.74 61.92 2.77
C LYS A 1 12.32 60.57 2.35
N LEU A 2 12.07 59.44 3.03
CA LEU A 2 12.59 58.11 2.61
C LEU A 2 12.10 57.71 1.21
N LEU A 3 10.79 57.79 0.97
CA LEU A 3 10.18 57.49 -0.33
C LEU A 3 10.71 58.38 -1.47
N GLU A 4 11.10 59.62 -1.19
CA GLU A 4 11.67 60.53 -2.20
C GLU A 4 13.09 60.11 -2.59
N ARG A 5 13.90 59.66 -1.62
CA ARG A 5 15.25 59.11 -1.86
C ARG A 5 15.20 57.76 -2.57
N LEU A 6 14.23 56.92 -2.21
CA LEU A 6 14.00 55.65 -2.91
C LEU A 6 13.51 55.88 -4.34
N ARG A 7 12.71 56.92 -4.60
CA ARG A 7 12.28 57.28 -5.96
C ARG A 7 13.44 57.73 -6.86
N SER A 8 14.46 58.37 -6.31
CA SER A 8 15.67 58.69 -7.07
C SER A 8 16.53 57.46 -7.39
N ALA A 9 16.61 56.49 -6.47
CA ALA A 9 17.44 55.30 -6.65
C ALA A 9 16.73 54.18 -7.44
N CYS A 10 15.41 54.05 -7.28
CA CYS A 10 14.56 53.01 -7.89
C CYS A 10 13.22 53.61 -8.34
N PRO A 11 13.16 54.27 -9.52
CA PRO A 11 11.96 54.99 -9.97
C PRO A 11 10.71 54.10 -10.14
N GLN A 12 10.92 52.82 -10.42
CA GLN A 12 9.88 51.83 -10.75
C GLN A 12 9.48 50.92 -9.57
N ILE A 13 10.02 51.14 -8.36
CA ILE A 13 9.70 50.30 -7.22
C ILE A 13 8.24 50.47 -6.77
N ASP A 14 7.57 49.34 -6.49
CA ASP A 14 6.25 49.36 -5.90
C ASP A 14 6.34 49.55 -4.38
N TYR A 15 6.17 50.78 -3.94
CA TYR A 15 6.18 51.14 -2.52
C TYR A 15 5.03 50.53 -1.73
N LYS A 16 3.93 50.13 -2.39
CA LYS A 16 2.82 49.45 -1.71
C LYS A 16 3.25 48.03 -1.35
N ALA A 17 3.99 47.36 -2.24
CA ALA A 17 4.53 46.03 -1.97
C ALA A 17 5.48 45.99 -0.75
N LEU A 18 6.17 47.10 -0.42
CA LEU A 18 6.98 47.23 0.81
C LEU A 18 6.14 47.28 2.09
N LEU A 19 4.87 47.66 1.99
CA LEU A 19 3.94 47.81 3.11
C LEU A 19 2.92 46.65 3.20
N GLU A 20 2.83 45.83 2.16
CA GLU A 20 1.93 44.66 2.13
C GLU A 20 2.36 43.57 3.12
N PRO A 21 1.41 42.93 3.83
CA PRO A 21 1.66 41.72 4.61
C PRO A 21 1.93 40.53 3.66
N GLY A 22 2.99 39.76 3.88
CA GLY A 22 3.53 38.75 2.96
C GLY A 22 4.96 39.05 2.45
N ASN A 23 5.20 40.19 1.82
CA ASN A 23 6.48 40.55 1.16
C ASN A 23 7.65 40.92 2.09
N SER A 24 8.87 40.41 1.83
CA SER A 24 10.09 40.89 2.51
C SER A 24 10.62 42.16 1.80
N PRO A 25 11.11 43.19 2.55
CA PRO A 25 11.69 44.38 1.92
C PRO A 25 12.80 44.04 0.92
N LEU A 26 13.69 43.12 1.27
CA LEU A 26 14.75 42.62 0.38
C LEU A 26 14.20 42.01 -0.91
N GLY A 27 13.10 41.25 -0.83
CA GLY A 27 12.44 40.67 -2.00
C GLY A 27 11.87 41.72 -2.95
N VAL A 28 11.33 42.82 -2.43
CA VAL A 28 10.81 43.94 -3.25
C VAL A 28 11.95 44.72 -3.92
N PHE A 29 13.10 44.86 -3.26
CA PHE A 29 14.27 45.53 -3.84
C PHE A 29 15.06 44.66 -4.83
N SER A 30 15.07 43.34 -4.66
CA SER A 30 15.87 42.39 -5.45
C SER A 30 15.82 42.58 -6.99
N PRO A 31 14.66 42.86 -7.63
CA PRO A 31 14.60 43.12 -9.07
C PRO A 31 15.41 44.36 -9.48
N PHE A 32 15.43 45.37 -8.63
CA PHE A 32 16.03 46.68 -8.88
C PHE A 32 17.51 46.74 -8.51
N VAL A 33 18.00 45.85 -7.65
CA VAL A 33 19.42 45.77 -7.29
C VAL A 33 20.24 45.32 -8.51
N ASN A 34 21.07 46.24 -9.02
CA ASN A 34 22.00 46.06 -10.13
C ASN A 34 23.29 46.86 -9.90
N LYS A 35 24.27 46.75 -10.82
CA LYS A 35 25.57 47.42 -10.72
C LYS A 35 25.47 48.92 -10.46
N ASP A 36 24.49 49.59 -11.04
CA ASP A 36 24.35 51.06 -10.97
C ASP A 36 23.57 51.53 -9.73
N THR A 37 22.85 50.62 -9.06
CA THR A 37 21.91 50.94 -7.97
C THR A 37 22.27 50.33 -6.63
N VAL A 38 23.13 49.30 -6.61
CA VAL A 38 23.49 48.54 -5.39
C VAL A 38 24.04 49.43 -4.28
N GLU A 39 24.90 50.39 -4.60
CA GLU A 39 25.46 51.35 -3.63
C GLU A 39 24.39 52.30 -3.08
N ALA A 40 23.57 52.88 -3.96
CA ALA A 40 22.50 53.80 -3.55
C ALA A 40 21.45 53.12 -2.67
N ILE A 41 21.12 51.85 -2.97
CA ILE A 41 20.16 51.07 -2.17
C ILE A 41 20.80 50.63 -0.85
N SER A 42 22.08 50.24 -0.83
CA SER A 42 22.77 49.82 0.40
C SER A 42 22.89 50.96 1.41
N GLU A 43 23.15 52.20 0.95
CA GLU A 43 23.14 53.41 1.80
C GLU A 43 21.76 53.69 2.43
N LEU A 44 20.67 53.37 1.71
CA LEU A 44 19.31 53.57 2.17
C LEU A 44 18.80 52.40 3.03
N ALA A 45 19.43 51.23 2.96
CA ALA A 45 19.02 50.02 3.67
C ALA A 45 18.77 50.24 5.18
N PRO A 46 19.65 50.89 5.96
CA PRO A 46 19.45 51.10 7.40
C PRO A 46 18.20 51.94 7.75
N THR A 47 17.60 52.62 6.78
CA THR A 47 16.39 53.43 6.97
C THR A 47 15.11 52.70 6.56
N ILE A 48 15.23 51.52 5.95
CA ILE A 48 14.11 50.69 5.51
C ILE A 48 13.76 49.71 6.63
N PRO A 49 12.56 49.78 7.24
CA PRO A 49 12.17 48.88 8.31
C PRO A 49 11.85 47.48 7.80
N CYS A 50 12.26 46.48 8.56
CA CYS A 50 11.87 45.08 8.46
C CYS A 50 10.67 44.78 9.39
N ARG A 51 10.06 43.61 9.22
CA ARG A 51 8.85 43.24 9.98
C ARG A 51 9.08 42.93 11.44
N ASP A 52 10.26 42.43 11.75
CA ASP A 52 10.73 42.12 13.09
C ASP A 52 11.11 43.38 13.90
N GLY A 53 10.87 44.57 13.34
CA GLY A 53 11.28 45.84 13.94
C GLY A 53 12.74 46.18 13.72
N SER A 54 13.50 45.33 13.03
CA SER A 54 14.86 45.65 12.58
C SER A 54 14.85 46.51 11.32
N HIS A 55 16.02 46.81 10.78
CA HIS A 55 16.18 47.53 9.51
C HIS A 55 16.94 46.66 8.51
N LEU A 56 16.72 46.92 7.23
CA LEU A 56 17.48 46.27 6.17
C LEU A 56 18.96 46.63 6.32
N THR A 57 19.85 45.66 6.11
CA THR A 57 21.29 45.90 6.25
C THR A 57 21.93 46.18 4.88
N PRO A 58 22.94 47.07 4.80
CA PRO A 58 23.71 47.24 3.58
C PRO A 58 24.29 45.91 3.08
N SER A 59 24.74 45.06 4.00
CA SER A 59 25.26 43.72 3.75
C SER A 59 24.26 42.81 3.01
N SER A 60 22.99 42.79 3.41
CA SER A 60 21.97 41.98 2.72
C SER A 60 21.73 42.41 1.26
N ILE A 61 21.85 43.72 0.95
CA ILE A 61 21.76 44.26 -0.41
C ILE A 61 22.97 43.83 -1.24
N TYR A 62 24.19 43.95 -0.68
CA TYR A 62 25.40 43.48 -1.35
C TYR A 62 25.39 41.97 -1.58
N CYS A 63 24.86 41.19 -0.64
CA CYS A 63 24.72 39.74 -0.78
C CYS A 63 23.77 39.40 -1.94
N ALA A 64 22.59 40.01 -1.97
CA ALA A 64 21.62 39.79 -3.04
C ALA A 64 22.19 40.16 -4.42
N TRP A 65 22.94 41.26 -4.52
CA TRP A 65 23.62 41.65 -5.75
C TRP A 65 24.71 40.67 -6.14
N ALA A 66 25.61 40.31 -5.22
CA ALA A 66 26.73 39.41 -5.47
C ALA A 66 26.24 38.03 -5.94
N THR A 67 25.20 37.48 -5.30
CA THR A 67 24.57 36.22 -5.71
C THR A 67 24.00 36.33 -7.13
N LYS A 68 23.26 37.41 -7.42
CA LYS A 68 22.68 37.66 -8.76
C LYS A 68 23.75 37.82 -9.83
N LEU A 69 24.80 38.58 -9.54
CA LEU A 69 25.94 38.81 -10.43
C LEU A 69 26.69 37.51 -10.70
N PHE A 70 26.94 36.70 -9.67
CA PHE A 70 27.64 35.42 -9.82
C PHE A 70 26.83 34.46 -10.71
N LEU A 71 25.54 34.27 -10.39
CA LEU A 71 24.67 33.32 -11.09
C LEU A 71 24.18 33.78 -12.47
N SER A 72 24.35 35.05 -12.84
CA SER A 72 23.97 35.54 -14.18
C SER A 72 24.76 34.86 -15.29
N LYS A 73 25.98 34.37 -14.98
CA LYS A 73 26.86 33.74 -15.97
C LYS A 73 26.64 32.26 -16.16
N GLY A 74 26.02 31.57 -15.21
CA GLY A 74 25.84 30.11 -15.28
C GLY A 74 24.76 29.62 -16.26
N GLY A 75 24.12 30.52 -17.03
CA GLY A 75 23.13 30.15 -18.05
C GLY A 75 23.48 30.58 -19.49
N GLU A 76 24.56 31.33 -19.69
CA GLU A 76 24.85 31.96 -20.99
C GLU A 76 25.83 31.14 -21.85
N THR A 77 26.83 30.49 -21.24
CA THR A 77 27.84 29.64 -21.91
C THR A 77 28.57 28.74 -20.89
N VAL A 78 29.10 27.59 -21.32
CA VAL A 78 30.01 26.78 -20.48
C VAL A 78 31.31 27.54 -20.27
N LEU A 79 31.49 28.12 -19.08
CA LEU A 79 32.71 28.85 -18.72
C LEU A 79 33.80 27.91 -18.19
N THR A 80 35.04 28.23 -18.54
CA THR A 80 36.24 27.58 -18.01
C THR A 80 36.48 27.94 -16.54
N THR A 81 37.28 27.13 -15.82
CA THR A 81 37.65 27.42 -14.41
C THR A 81 38.29 28.79 -14.23
N THR A 82 39.10 29.23 -15.21
CA THR A 82 39.74 30.55 -15.21
C THR A 82 38.76 31.69 -15.39
N GLU A 83 37.73 31.52 -16.23
CA GLU A 83 36.69 32.53 -16.43
C GLU A 83 35.81 32.65 -15.19
N TRP A 84 35.47 31.53 -14.54
CA TRP A 84 34.78 31.53 -13.26
C TRP A 84 35.59 32.19 -12.14
N THR A 85 36.90 31.99 -12.12
CA THR A 85 37.79 32.65 -11.14
C THR A 85 37.76 34.17 -11.34
N LYS A 86 37.89 34.63 -12.59
CA LYS A 86 37.79 36.06 -12.93
C LYS A 86 36.41 36.63 -12.56
N HIS A 87 35.35 35.88 -12.83
CA HIS A 87 33.98 36.29 -12.49
C HIS A 87 33.74 36.36 -10.97
N PHE A 88 34.36 35.47 -10.20
CA PHE A 88 34.35 35.58 -8.74
C PHE A 88 35.11 36.83 -8.27
N ASP A 89 36.24 37.17 -8.90
CA ASP A 89 36.97 38.40 -8.59
C ASP A 89 36.16 39.67 -8.87
N ASP A 90 35.29 39.66 -9.90
CA ASP A 90 34.32 40.74 -10.14
C ASP A 90 33.28 40.86 -9.01
N CYS A 91 32.98 39.76 -8.31
CA CYS A 91 32.09 39.75 -7.14
C CYS A 91 32.82 40.18 -5.85
N ARG A 92 34.13 39.99 -5.76
CA ARG A 92 34.95 40.18 -4.55
C ARG A 92 34.75 41.53 -3.88
N GLY A 93 34.68 42.62 -4.66
CA GLY A 93 34.49 43.98 -4.12
C GLY A 93 33.16 44.16 -3.37
N TYR A 94 32.13 43.37 -3.70
CA TYR A 94 30.87 43.37 -2.96
C TYR A 94 30.92 42.43 -1.74
N LEU A 95 31.63 41.31 -1.87
CA LEU A 95 31.84 40.36 -0.75
C LEU A 95 32.61 40.99 0.42
N GLU A 96 33.43 42.02 0.14
CA GLU A 96 34.14 42.80 1.15
C GLU A 96 33.23 43.60 2.10
N ASN A 97 31.98 43.83 1.69
CA ASN A 97 30.99 44.58 2.45
C ASN A 97 29.97 43.68 3.19
N LEU A 98 30.22 42.36 3.22
CA LEU A 98 29.30 41.41 3.85
C LEU A 98 29.59 41.20 5.33
N SER A 99 28.51 41.00 6.08
CA SER A 99 28.52 40.44 7.41
C SER A 99 28.93 38.95 7.37
N PRO A 100 29.36 38.36 8.51
CA PRO A 100 29.65 36.93 8.58
C PRO A 100 28.47 36.07 8.12
N ALA A 101 27.24 36.42 8.54
CA ALA A 101 26.03 35.69 8.19
C ALA A 101 25.73 35.79 6.69
N ASP A 102 25.82 37.00 6.11
CA ASP A 102 25.53 37.21 4.69
C ASP A 102 26.62 36.59 3.78
N LEU A 103 27.86 36.48 4.24
CA LEU A 103 28.89 35.72 3.50
C LEU A 103 28.55 34.22 3.45
N VAL A 104 28.05 33.67 4.55
CA VAL A 104 27.54 32.29 4.57
C VAL A 104 26.34 32.16 3.63
N THR A 105 25.37 33.08 3.69
CA THR A 105 24.19 33.08 2.80
C THR A 105 24.59 33.20 1.32
N PHE A 106 25.56 34.03 0.98
CA PHE A 106 26.10 34.09 -0.38
C PHE A 106 26.64 32.73 -0.81
N ALA A 107 27.48 32.10 0.03
CA ALA A 107 28.04 30.77 -0.26
C ALA A 107 26.94 29.69 -0.38
N GLU A 108 25.90 29.75 0.45
CA GLU A 108 24.73 28.87 0.36
C GLU A 108 24.04 29.02 -0.99
N SER A 109 23.69 30.24 -1.38
CA SER A 109 22.94 30.48 -2.61
C SER A 109 23.71 30.07 -3.86
N VAL A 110 25.02 30.32 -3.92
CA VAL A 110 25.83 30.02 -5.12
C VAL A 110 26.29 28.57 -5.19
N ALA A 111 26.21 27.80 -4.09
CA ALA A 111 26.71 26.43 -4.03
C ALA A 111 25.65 25.35 -3.78
N PHE A 112 24.50 25.70 -3.19
CA PHE A 112 23.54 24.72 -2.67
C PHE A 112 22.07 25.08 -2.95
N ASP A 113 21.81 25.98 -3.88
CA ASP A 113 20.47 26.20 -4.43
C ASP A 113 20.25 25.38 -5.70
N LYS A 114 18.99 25.01 -6.00
CA LYS A 114 18.64 24.26 -7.22
C LYS A 114 19.17 24.94 -8.50
N VAL A 115 19.00 26.26 -8.59
CA VAL A 115 19.52 27.06 -9.71
C VAL A 115 21.04 26.92 -9.83
N SER A 116 21.76 26.85 -8.71
CA SER A 116 23.21 26.70 -8.69
C SER A 116 23.66 25.30 -9.09
N LEU A 117 22.93 24.26 -8.71
CA LEU A 117 23.17 22.89 -9.17
C LEU A 117 23.01 22.77 -10.69
N GLU A 118 22.03 23.46 -11.29
CA GLU A 118 21.79 23.47 -12.74
C GLU A 118 22.83 24.28 -13.53
N ARG A 119 23.30 25.39 -12.95
CA ARG A 119 24.08 26.42 -13.67
C ARG A 119 25.58 26.38 -13.39
N VAL A 120 25.99 25.76 -12.29
CA VAL A 120 27.39 25.84 -11.79
C VAL A 120 27.89 24.43 -11.45
N SER A 121 28.99 24.03 -12.07
CA SER A 121 29.57 22.70 -11.84
C SER A 121 30.08 22.55 -10.40
N ARG A 122 30.06 21.31 -9.88
CA ARG A 122 30.52 20.95 -8.52
C ARG A 122 31.90 21.55 -8.18
N ARG A 123 32.84 21.50 -9.12
CA ARG A 123 34.19 22.04 -8.97
C ARG A 123 34.21 23.55 -8.71
N ILE A 124 33.39 24.31 -9.45
CA ILE A 124 33.32 25.77 -9.28
C ILE A 124 32.64 26.12 -7.95
N ARG A 125 31.55 25.42 -7.60
CA ARG A 125 30.88 25.60 -6.31
C ARG A 125 31.85 25.35 -5.13
N LEU A 126 32.65 24.30 -5.22
CA LEU A 126 33.72 24.00 -4.26
C LEU A 126 34.75 25.13 -4.15
N ASP A 127 35.22 25.65 -5.29
CA ASP A 127 36.21 26.73 -5.33
C ASP A 127 35.67 28.04 -4.70
N VAL A 128 34.40 28.37 -4.96
CA VAL A 128 33.72 29.54 -4.39
C VAL A 128 33.60 29.44 -2.88
N VAL A 129 33.15 28.29 -2.36
CA VAL A 129 33.07 28.08 -0.90
C VAL A 129 34.47 28.15 -0.26
N ARG A 130 35.50 27.62 -0.93
CA ARG A 130 36.89 27.71 -0.47
C ARG A 130 37.37 29.17 -0.40
N GLN A 131 36.98 30.00 -1.36
CA GLN A 131 37.32 31.42 -1.37
C GLN A 131 36.55 32.20 -0.27
N CYS A 132 35.27 31.91 -0.06
CA CYS A 132 34.49 32.48 1.04
C CYS A 132 35.10 32.10 2.41
N LEU A 133 35.51 30.85 2.58
CA LEU A 133 36.22 30.39 3.77
C LEU A 133 37.53 31.17 3.97
N LYS A 134 38.30 31.40 2.90
CA LYS A 134 39.53 32.21 2.97
C LYS A 134 39.23 33.64 3.41
N LEU A 135 38.19 34.27 2.84
CA LEU A 135 37.76 35.61 3.24
C LEU A 135 37.40 35.65 4.73
N SER A 136 36.55 34.73 5.22
CA SER A 136 36.17 34.67 6.64
C SER A 136 37.37 34.57 7.59
N LYS A 137 38.43 33.84 7.21
CA LYS A 137 39.68 33.72 7.98
C LYS A 137 40.55 34.98 7.89
N GLN A 138 40.57 35.68 6.75
CA GLN A 138 41.36 36.90 6.55
C GLN A 138 40.83 38.09 7.37
N TYR A 139 39.51 38.19 7.58
CA TYR A 139 38.92 39.21 8.46
C TYR A 139 39.39 39.14 9.92
N HIS A 140 39.91 37.99 10.35
CA HIS A 140 40.54 37.83 11.66
C HIS A 140 41.92 38.52 11.74
N VAL A 141 42.62 38.68 10.61
CA VAL A 141 44.05 39.06 10.58
C VAL A 141 44.25 40.55 10.23
N ASP A 142 43.50 41.07 9.24
CA ASP A 142 43.89 42.33 8.56
C ASP A 142 43.20 43.61 9.07
N LYS A 143 42.46 43.57 10.19
CA LYS A 143 41.78 44.75 10.80
C LYS A 143 40.94 45.59 9.80
N ILE A 144 40.24 44.94 8.88
CA ILE A 144 39.25 45.58 7.98
C ILE A 144 38.05 46.06 8.83
N PRO A 145 37.40 47.21 8.53
CA PRO A 145 36.34 47.79 9.37
C PRO A 145 35.17 46.80 9.51
N LYS A 146 34.88 46.33 10.74
CA LYS A 146 34.09 45.10 10.90
C LYS A 146 32.59 45.33 11.03
N ILE A 147 31.85 44.91 10.02
CA ILE A 147 30.47 44.44 10.18
C ILE A 147 30.57 43.05 10.83
N GLY A 148 30.09 42.91 12.07
CA GLY A 148 30.15 41.67 12.86
C GLY A 148 31.35 41.52 13.81
N SER A 149 31.17 40.69 14.83
CA SER A 149 32.12 40.36 15.91
C SER A 149 33.12 39.27 15.50
N GLU A 150 34.20 39.11 16.28
CA GLU A 150 35.21 38.08 16.03
C GLU A 150 34.64 36.67 16.16
N GLU A 151 33.76 36.46 17.14
CA GLU A 151 33.04 35.21 17.35
C GLU A 151 32.16 34.86 16.14
N GLU A 152 31.36 35.80 15.62
CA GLU A 152 30.51 35.56 14.44
C GLU A 152 31.33 35.19 13.20
N TRP A 153 32.51 35.79 13.01
CA TRP A 153 33.43 35.43 11.93
C TRP A 153 34.06 34.03 12.11
N LYS A 154 34.36 33.63 13.36
CA LYS A 154 34.81 32.26 13.67
C LYS A 154 33.72 31.23 13.39
N ASP A 155 32.48 31.53 13.75
CA ASP A 155 31.33 30.67 13.50
C ASP A 155 31.04 30.54 12.00
N ALA A 156 31.08 31.64 11.25
CA ALA A 156 30.96 31.63 9.79
C ALA A 156 32.06 30.78 9.14
N ALA A 157 33.31 30.91 9.58
CA ALA A 157 34.42 30.10 9.09
C ALA A 157 34.22 28.60 9.39
N LYS A 158 33.69 28.24 10.56
CA LYS A 158 33.35 26.85 10.92
C LYS A 158 32.25 26.29 10.01
N THR A 159 31.19 27.06 9.77
CA THR A 159 30.09 26.68 8.87
C THR A 159 30.58 26.49 7.43
N LEU A 160 31.35 27.45 6.90
CA LEU A 160 31.93 27.36 5.55
C LEU A 160 32.91 26.19 5.41
N GLN A 161 33.66 25.87 6.47
CA GLN A 161 34.52 24.69 6.51
C GLN A 161 33.70 23.39 6.41
N SER A 162 32.57 23.31 7.09
CA SER A 162 31.63 22.16 7.00
C SER A 162 31.08 22.01 5.58
N TYR A 163 30.63 23.12 4.97
CA TYR A 163 30.13 23.13 3.60
C TYR A 163 31.19 22.73 2.59
N LEU A 164 32.42 23.20 2.78
CA LEU A 164 33.55 22.84 1.94
C LEU A 164 33.85 21.35 2.02
N SER A 165 33.85 20.76 3.23
CA SER A 165 34.08 19.32 3.41
C SER A 165 33.01 18.47 2.74
N HIS A 166 31.74 18.87 2.85
CA HIS A 166 30.64 18.18 2.17
C HIS A 166 30.75 18.25 0.64
N LEU A 167 31.01 19.44 0.07
CA LEU A 167 31.22 19.59 -1.38
C LEU A 167 32.45 18.87 -1.87
N GLN A 168 33.53 18.83 -1.08
CA GLN A 168 34.76 18.12 -1.46
C GLN A 168 34.45 16.64 -1.65
N ARG A 169 33.70 16.04 -0.73
CA ARG A 169 33.27 14.64 -0.82
C ARG A 169 32.43 14.35 -2.07
N ILE A 170 31.53 15.26 -2.43
CA ILE A 170 30.74 15.16 -3.66
C ILE A 170 31.63 15.30 -4.90
N ALA A 171 32.57 16.25 -4.88
CA ALA A 171 33.50 16.50 -5.98
C ALA A 171 34.52 15.36 -6.18
N ASP A 172 34.82 14.61 -5.13
CA ASP A 172 35.69 13.42 -5.17
C ASP A 172 34.99 12.20 -5.81
N GLY A 173 33.70 12.32 -6.18
CA GLY A 173 32.96 11.28 -6.90
C GLY A 173 32.21 10.28 -6.01
N VAL A 174 32.26 10.43 -4.68
CA VAL A 174 31.67 9.47 -3.72
C VAL A 174 30.18 9.22 -3.99
N LEU A 175 29.43 10.29 -4.34
CA LEU A 175 28.01 10.18 -4.63
C LEU A 175 27.74 9.53 -6.00
N ASP A 176 28.61 9.75 -6.98
CA ASP A 176 28.45 9.22 -8.34
C ASP A 176 28.72 7.71 -8.40
N GLU A 177 29.58 7.21 -7.50
CA GLU A 177 29.83 5.77 -7.34
C GLU A 177 28.68 5.04 -6.62
N ALA A 178 27.92 5.77 -5.78
CA ALA A 178 26.89 5.21 -4.90
C ALA A 178 25.47 5.21 -5.51
N VAL A 179 25.24 5.97 -6.57
CA VAL A 179 23.90 6.24 -7.12
C VAL A 179 23.86 5.95 -8.62
N ASP A 180 22.83 5.22 -9.07
CA ASP A 180 22.52 5.05 -10.49
C ASP A 180 21.83 6.31 -11.06
N PRO A 181 22.47 7.07 -11.97
CA PRO A 181 21.91 8.28 -12.54
C PRO A 181 20.77 8.02 -13.53
N SER A 182 20.57 6.77 -13.97
CA SER A 182 19.47 6.41 -14.87
C SER A 182 18.12 6.33 -14.15
N ASN A 183 18.13 6.14 -12.83
CA ASN A 183 16.93 6.06 -12.02
C ASN A 183 16.52 7.45 -11.50
N PRO A 184 15.36 8.01 -11.91
CA PRO A 184 14.94 9.35 -11.52
C PRO A 184 14.67 9.49 -10.01
N VAL A 185 14.26 8.41 -9.34
CA VAL A 185 14.03 8.40 -7.89
C VAL A 185 15.37 8.51 -7.16
N VAL A 186 16.37 7.73 -7.56
CA VAL A 186 17.71 7.76 -6.95
C VAL A 186 18.39 9.11 -7.23
N GLN A 187 18.23 9.65 -8.45
CA GLN A 187 18.72 10.98 -8.81
C GLN A 187 18.10 12.09 -7.95
N SER A 188 16.85 11.93 -7.48
CA SER A 188 16.21 12.88 -6.57
C SER A 188 16.91 12.92 -5.20
N TYR A 189 17.31 11.76 -4.66
CA TYR A 189 18.10 11.67 -3.43
C TYR A 189 19.51 12.21 -3.59
N ALA A 190 20.17 11.97 -4.73
CA ALA A 190 21.46 12.57 -5.01
C ALA A 190 21.38 14.11 -5.02
N THR A 191 20.35 14.66 -5.66
CA THR A 191 20.10 16.10 -5.68
C THR A 191 19.88 16.64 -4.27
N GLU A 192 19.08 15.96 -3.46
CA GLU A 192 18.82 16.38 -2.10
C GLU A 192 20.06 16.28 -1.18
N PHE A 193 20.85 15.22 -1.34
CA PHE A 193 22.11 15.06 -0.62
C PHE A 193 23.00 16.29 -0.84
N GLU A 194 23.12 16.78 -2.08
CA GLU A 194 23.86 18.01 -2.36
C GLU A 194 23.21 19.24 -1.70
N LEU A 195 21.88 19.39 -1.76
CA LEU A 195 21.14 20.51 -1.15
C LEU A 195 21.14 20.48 0.39
N SER A 196 21.51 19.35 1.00
CA SER A 196 21.60 19.18 2.46
C SER A 196 22.70 20.03 3.09
N ARG A 197 23.74 20.38 2.31
CA ARG A 197 24.95 21.09 2.77
C ARG A 197 25.76 20.31 3.82
N GLY A 198 25.50 19.01 3.95
CA GLY A 198 26.07 18.17 5.01
C GLY A 198 25.48 18.47 6.40
N ILE A 199 24.30 19.08 6.48
CA ILE A 199 23.62 19.35 7.75
C ILE A 199 22.99 18.04 8.25
N PRO A 200 23.33 17.56 9.47
CA PRO A 200 22.85 16.29 10.01
C PRO A 200 21.35 16.09 9.88
N GLN A 201 20.55 17.07 10.30
CA GLN A 201 19.09 16.97 10.31
C GLN A 201 18.50 16.83 8.90
N LYS A 202 19.13 17.48 7.90
CA LYS A 202 18.67 17.37 6.50
C LYS A 202 19.05 16.03 5.89
N LEU A 203 20.25 15.54 6.22
CA LEU A 203 20.70 14.21 5.79
C LEU A 203 19.84 13.12 6.42
N GLU A 204 19.56 13.19 7.72
CA GLU A 204 18.67 12.25 8.41
C GLU A 204 17.26 12.27 7.82
N ALA A 205 16.67 13.44 7.55
CA ALA A 205 15.37 13.53 6.91
C ALA A 205 15.34 12.88 5.52
N MET A 206 16.39 13.09 4.72
CA MET A 206 16.54 12.43 3.42
C MET A 206 16.65 10.90 3.55
N LEU A 207 17.47 10.42 4.50
CA LEU A 207 17.68 8.99 4.75
C LEU A 207 16.40 8.32 5.26
N LEU A 208 15.65 8.98 6.14
CA LEU A 208 14.32 8.53 6.58
C LEU A 208 13.35 8.43 5.40
N ARG A 209 13.30 9.44 4.52
CA ARG A 209 12.46 9.33 3.31
C ARG A 209 12.90 8.17 2.42
N CYS A 210 14.21 7.96 2.28
CA CYS A 210 14.75 6.82 1.53
C CYS A 210 14.21 5.50 2.09
N ALA A 211 14.36 5.26 3.40
CA ALA A 211 13.86 4.06 4.08
C ALA A 211 12.33 3.90 4.00
N MET A 212 11.56 4.99 3.97
CA MET A 212 10.10 4.92 3.86
C MET A 212 9.62 4.68 2.42
N SER A 213 10.44 5.02 1.42
CA SER A 213 10.04 5.04 0.01
C SER A 213 10.74 3.95 -0.83
N GLU A 214 11.81 3.33 -0.33
CA GLU A 214 12.85 2.66 -1.13
C GLU A 214 12.31 1.67 -2.17
N THR A 215 12.95 1.65 -3.33
CA THR A 215 12.63 0.78 -4.48
C THR A 215 13.83 -0.05 -4.93
N THR A 216 14.99 0.11 -4.30
CA THR A 216 16.26 -0.44 -4.77
C THR A 216 17.10 -0.88 -3.57
N PRO A 217 17.36 -2.20 -3.43
CA PRO A 217 18.11 -2.71 -2.28
C PRO A 217 19.51 -2.10 -2.17
N GLY A 218 19.92 -1.76 -0.94
CA GLY A 218 21.24 -1.23 -0.60
C GLY A 218 21.43 0.26 -0.92
N LEU A 219 20.40 0.98 -1.37
CA LEU A 219 20.50 2.40 -1.64
C LEU A 219 20.67 3.19 -0.33
N LEU A 220 19.93 2.85 0.73
CA LEU A 220 20.08 3.46 2.04
C LEU A 220 21.51 3.34 2.56
N GLN A 221 22.08 2.13 2.53
CA GLN A 221 23.47 1.87 2.92
C GLN A 221 24.46 2.70 2.08
N SER A 222 24.22 2.80 0.76
CA SER A 222 25.05 3.57 -0.16
C SER A 222 25.02 5.07 0.15
N LEU A 223 23.83 5.64 0.36
CA LEU A 223 23.66 7.05 0.74
C LEU A 223 24.21 7.37 2.13
N LEU A 224 24.03 6.47 3.10
CA LEU A 224 24.59 6.61 4.44
C LEU A 224 26.13 6.59 4.39
N SER A 225 26.71 5.69 3.58
CA SER A 225 28.16 5.66 3.36
C SER A 225 28.68 6.96 2.73
N CYS A 226 27.86 7.68 1.98
CA CYS A 226 28.20 8.99 1.42
C CYS A 226 28.21 10.11 2.47
N CYS A 227 27.61 9.92 3.65
CA CYS A 227 27.63 10.94 4.69
C CYS A 227 29.05 11.16 5.24
N PRO A 228 29.44 12.39 5.62
CA PRO A 228 30.74 12.59 6.26
C PRO A 228 30.80 11.88 7.64
N PRO A 229 31.97 11.41 8.07
CA PRO A 229 32.12 10.72 9.36
C PRO A 229 31.56 11.56 10.52
N ASN A 230 30.88 10.90 11.47
CA ASN A 230 30.27 11.52 12.66
C ASN A 230 29.23 12.63 12.35
N THR A 231 28.71 12.70 11.12
CA THR A 231 27.63 13.65 10.77
C THR A 231 26.26 13.04 11.03
N VAL A 232 26.07 11.80 10.60
CA VAL A 232 24.91 10.97 10.92
C VAL A 232 25.46 9.78 11.70
N ASP A 233 25.32 9.79 13.02
CA ASP A 233 25.83 8.75 13.92
C ASP A 233 24.82 7.62 14.06
N LYS A 234 24.47 7.01 12.93
CA LYS A 234 23.45 5.96 12.79
C LYS A 234 23.91 4.92 11.77
N GLN A 235 23.51 3.67 11.97
CA GLN A 235 23.58 2.57 11.01
C GLN A 235 22.24 2.44 10.27
N PRO A 236 22.14 1.66 9.17
CA PRO A 236 20.87 1.48 8.46
C PRO A 236 19.75 0.96 9.36
N ALA A 237 20.06 0.02 10.27
CA ALA A 237 19.10 -0.53 11.23
C ALA A 237 18.49 0.56 12.14
N ASP A 238 19.27 1.56 12.54
CA ASP A 238 18.77 2.69 13.33
C ASP A 238 17.81 3.55 12.50
N ILE A 239 18.10 3.78 11.22
CA ILE A 239 17.22 4.55 10.32
C ILE A 239 15.91 3.79 10.04
N TYR A 240 15.97 2.47 9.86
CA TYR A 240 14.77 1.65 9.73
C TYR A 240 13.95 1.64 11.02
N SER A 241 14.60 1.54 12.18
CA SER A 241 13.95 1.63 13.49
C SER A 241 13.23 2.96 13.67
N ASP A 242 13.90 4.08 13.37
CA ASP A 242 13.30 5.42 13.40
C ASP A 242 12.11 5.52 12.42
N SER A 243 12.21 4.87 11.26
CA SER A 243 11.15 4.86 10.24
C SER A 243 9.92 4.09 10.70
N ILE A 244 10.11 2.92 11.33
CA ILE A 244 9.04 2.11 11.93
C ILE A 244 8.34 2.91 13.03
N LEU A 245 9.12 3.55 13.92
CA LEU A 245 8.57 4.37 15.00
C LEU A 245 7.78 5.57 14.46
N LEU A 246 8.27 6.23 13.40
CA LEU A 246 7.57 7.35 12.79
C LEU A 246 6.26 6.92 12.12
N ALA A 247 6.26 5.80 11.39
CA ALA A 247 5.06 5.24 10.78
C ALA A 247 4.03 4.82 11.85
N SER A 248 4.50 4.22 12.95
CA SER A 248 3.66 3.84 14.09
C SER A 248 3.04 5.06 14.78
N GLU A 249 3.82 6.12 15.00
CA GLU A 249 3.29 7.36 15.60
C GLU A 249 2.30 8.08 14.67
N GLN A 250 2.50 7.98 13.35
CA GLN A 250 1.56 8.48 12.35
C GLN A 250 0.25 7.69 12.36
N LEU A 251 0.31 6.35 12.51
CA LEU A 251 -0.87 5.48 12.67
C LEU A 251 -1.63 5.79 13.96
N ARG A 252 -0.91 6.08 15.06
CA ARG A 252 -1.50 6.51 16.33
C ARG A 252 -2.21 7.86 16.23
N ASN A 253 -1.67 8.78 15.44
CA ASN A 253 -2.18 10.14 15.31
C ASN A 253 -2.40 10.54 13.84
N PRO A 254 -3.45 10.04 13.18
CA PRO A 254 -3.68 10.28 11.75
C PRO A 254 -3.77 11.77 11.37
N GLU A 255 -4.23 12.61 12.30
CA GLU A 255 -4.38 14.07 12.11
C GLU A 255 -3.06 14.84 12.12
N LYS A 256 -2.00 14.28 12.70
CA LYS A 256 -0.67 14.91 12.71
C LYS A 256 0.00 14.63 11.37
N LYS A 257 0.61 15.64 10.76
CA LYS A 257 1.47 15.43 9.59
C LYS A 257 2.93 15.33 10.06
N LEU A 258 3.40 14.10 10.30
CA LEU A 258 4.75 13.89 10.85
C LEU A 258 5.84 13.88 9.77
N HIS A 259 5.51 13.48 8.55
CA HIS A 259 6.45 13.39 7.43
C HIS A 259 5.75 13.66 6.08
N ASP A 260 6.52 14.09 5.08
CA ASP A 260 6.00 14.43 3.73
C ASP A 260 5.58 13.19 2.93
N VAL A 261 6.20 12.03 3.17
CA VAL A 261 5.85 10.75 2.52
C VAL A 261 4.35 10.41 2.66
N PHE A 262 3.76 10.77 3.80
CA PHE A 262 2.34 10.51 4.11
C PHE A 262 1.36 11.40 3.31
N ASP A 263 1.85 12.36 2.53
CA ASP A 263 1.02 13.09 1.56
C ASP A 263 0.65 12.23 0.34
N SER A 264 1.44 11.18 0.09
CA SER A 264 1.34 10.36 -1.12
C SER A 264 1.04 8.89 -0.86
N MET A 265 1.32 8.41 0.35
CA MET A 265 1.15 7.02 0.76
C MET A 265 0.47 6.95 2.13
N THR A 266 -0.33 5.90 2.34
CA THR A 266 -0.92 5.65 3.66
C THR A 266 0.14 5.16 4.65
N PRO A 267 0.00 5.43 5.95
CA PRO A 267 0.96 4.97 6.95
C PRO A 267 1.12 3.44 6.98
N GLU A 268 0.06 2.68 6.69
CA GLU A 268 0.07 1.23 6.55
C GLU A 268 0.94 0.76 5.39
N GLU A 269 0.79 1.38 4.21
CA GLU A 269 1.62 1.08 3.02
C GLU A 269 3.09 1.42 3.27
N VAL A 270 3.37 2.52 3.97
CA VAL A 270 4.72 2.91 4.36
C VAL A 270 5.31 1.87 5.33
N LEU A 271 4.57 1.45 6.35
CA LEU A 271 5.02 0.45 7.30
C LEU A 271 5.33 -0.88 6.61
N GLU A 272 4.40 -1.42 5.82
CA GLU A 272 4.60 -2.66 5.07
C GLU A 272 5.81 -2.58 4.13
N ARG A 273 6.05 -1.40 3.54
CA ARG A 273 7.22 -1.15 2.69
C ARG A 273 8.53 -1.15 3.47
N ILE A 274 8.59 -0.48 4.61
CA ILE A 274 9.76 -0.48 5.49
C ILE A 274 10.10 -1.90 5.93
N LEU A 275 9.10 -2.68 6.37
CA LEU A 275 9.31 -4.05 6.85
C LEU A 275 9.87 -4.96 5.77
N ARG A 276 9.30 -4.91 4.56
CA ARG A 276 9.84 -5.68 3.43
C ARG A 276 11.29 -5.33 3.13
N GLN A 277 11.65 -4.05 3.14
CA GLN A 277 13.02 -3.62 2.86
C GLN A 277 14.01 -4.08 3.91
N VAL A 278 13.71 -3.83 5.19
CA VAL A 278 14.65 -4.17 6.28
C VAL A 278 14.90 -5.69 6.34
N LEU A 279 13.91 -6.51 5.97
CA LEU A 279 14.02 -7.96 5.89
C LEU A 279 14.69 -8.45 4.60
N GLU A 280 14.53 -7.75 3.47
CA GLU A 280 15.22 -8.07 2.22
C GLU A 280 16.71 -7.68 2.26
N GLU A 281 17.08 -6.61 2.98
CA GLU A 281 18.45 -6.13 3.08
C GLU A 281 19.31 -6.92 4.08
N SER A 282 18.68 -7.69 4.97
CA SER A 282 19.36 -8.41 6.03
C SER A 282 18.85 -9.84 6.15
N ASP A 283 19.71 -10.81 5.85
CA ASP A 283 19.48 -12.24 6.15
C ASP A 283 19.56 -12.55 7.66
N ASP A 284 19.76 -11.53 8.50
CA ASP A 284 19.91 -11.70 9.94
C ASP A 284 18.56 -11.88 10.64
N VAL A 285 18.39 -13.03 11.31
CA VAL A 285 17.21 -13.37 12.11
C VAL A 285 16.92 -12.31 13.18
N PHE A 286 17.95 -11.62 13.69
CA PHE A 286 17.79 -10.58 14.71
C PHE A 286 17.02 -9.34 14.23
N VAL A 287 16.91 -9.13 12.91
CA VAL A 287 16.10 -8.01 12.36
C VAL A 287 14.61 -8.24 12.59
N GLY A 288 14.14 -9.50 12.49
CA GLY A 288 12.75 -9.84 12.81
C GLY A 288 12.43 -9.54 14.28
N ASP A 289 13.33 -9.94 15.20
CA ASP A 289 13.19 -9.67 16.63
C ASP A 289 13.16 -8.16 16.93
N MET A 290 14.05 -7.38 16.30
CA MET A 290 14.07 -5.92 16.42
C MET A 290 12.74 -5.30 15.99
N VAL A 291 12.19 -5.72 14.84
CA VAL A 291 10.89 -5.23 14.35
C VAL A 291 9.77 -5.53 15.34
N LEU A 292 9.74 -6.76 15.87
CA LEU A 292 8.74 -7.17 16.87
C LEU A 292 8.89 -6.35 18.16
N ASP A 293 10.11 -6.12 18.64
CA ASP A 293 10.36 -5.34 19.86
C ASP A 293 9.90 -3.87 19.73
N LEU A 294 9.99 -3.30 18.52
CA LEU A 294 9.51 -1.94 18.24
C LEU A 294 7.98 -1.85 18.15
N LEU A 295 7.34 -2.84 17.54
CA LEU A 295 5.90 -2.80 17.24
C LEU A 295 5.01 -3.46 18.29
N ARG A 296 5.50 -4.43 19.06
CA ARG A 296 4.73 -5.09 20.13
C ARG A 296 4.16 -4.11 21.15
N PRO A 297 4.91 -3.10 21.66
CA PRO A 297 4.34 -2.08 22.55
C PRO A 297 3.20 -1.29 21.90
N PHE A 298 3.25 -1.04 20.59
CA PHE A 298 2.16 -0.39 19.86
C PHE A 298 0.93 -1.30 19.76
N CYS A 299 1.13 -2.58 19.46
CA CYS A 299 0.06 -3.57 19.34
C CYS A 299 -0.63 -3.89 20.66
N LEU A 300 0.03 -3.66 21.81
CA LEU A 300 -0.54 -3.84 23.16
C LEU A 300 -1.17 -2.56 23.74
N ASP A 301 -1.11 -1.44 23.03
CA ASP A 301 -1.57 -0.16 23.56
C ASP A 301 -3.08 0.04 23.34
N SER A 302 -3.87 -0.13 24.40
CA SER A 302 -5.32 0.04 24.39
C SER A 302 -5.80 1.48 24.10
N SER A 303 -4.91 2.47 24.10
CA SER A 303 -5.25 3.83 23.64
C SER A 303 -5.36 3.95 22.12
N VAL A 304 -4.79 2.99 21.38
CA VAL A 304 -4.87 2.90 19.92
C VAL A 304 -6.12 2.10 19.54
N SER A 305 -6.81 2.53 18.49
CA SER A 305 -7.97 1.82 17.94
C SER A 305 -7.63 0.35 17.63
N ILE A 306 -8.53 -0.56 18.02
CA ILE A 306 -8.38 -2.00 17.78
C ILE A 306 -8.15 -2.31 16.29
N HIS A 307 -8.79 -1.57 15.38
CA HIS A 307 -8.63 -1.79 13.95
C HIS A 307 -7.23 -1.42 13.45
N VAL A 308 -6.62 -0.39 14.03
CA VAL A 308 -5.25 0.02 13.69
C VAL A 308 -4.25 -0.99 14.24
N ARG A 309 -4.44 -1.44 15.49
CA ARG A 309 -3.61 -2.48 16.12
C ARG A 309 -3.68 -3.80 15.35
N LEU A 310 -4.89 -4.26 15.02
CA LEU A 310 -5.12 -5.43 14.18
C LEU A 310 -4.40 -5.28 12.84
N LYS A 311 -4.50 -4.10 12.21
CA LYS A 311 -3.88 -3.89 10.91
C LYS A 311 -2.36 -4.01 10.94
N VAL A 312 -1.72 -3.48 11.99
CA VAL A 312 -0.28 -3.62 12.19
C VAL A 312 0.13 -5.08 12.43
N LEU A 313 -0.64 -5.84 13.22
CA LEU A 313 -0.37 -7.27 13.42
C LEU A 313 -0.56 -8.09 12.14
N GLU A 314 -1.57 -7.80 11.31
CA GLU A 314 -1.73 -8.43 9.98
C GLU A 314 -0.54 -8.12 9.06
N ILE A 315 0.02 -6.90 9.14
CA ILE A 315 1.21 -6.52 8.38
C ILE A 315 2.42 -7.31 8.91
N LEU A 316 2.56 -7.45 10.23
CA LEU A 316 3.61 -8.25 10.85
C LEU A 316 3.51 -9.73 10.43
N GLU A 317 2.34 -10.36 10.55
CA GLU A 317 2.11 -11.77 10.16
C GLU A 317 2.57 -12.08 8.73
N LYS A 318 2.37 -11.14 7.80
CA LYS A 318 2.76 -11.31 6.40
C LYS A 318 4.26 -11.20 6.15
N ASN A 319 4.98 -10.49 7.00
CA ASN A 319 6.37 -10.13 6.76
C ASN A 319 7.34 -10.84 7.73
N VAL A 320 6.93 -11.12 8.96
CA VAL A 320 7.74 -11.65 10.04
C VAL A 320 7.04 -12.85 10.68
N SER A 321 7.81 -13.88 11.03
CA SER A 321 7.30 -15.00 11.82
C SER A 321 6.93 -14.52 13.23
N LEU A 322 5.64 -14.58 13.56
CA LEU A 322 5.15 -14.25 14.89
C LEU A 322 5.52 -15.35 15.90
N ASN A 323 5.66 -14.98 17.17
CA ASN A 323 5.71 -15.96 18.26
C ASN A 323 4.30 -16.27 18.77
N ALA A 324 4.17 -17.30 19.62
CA ALA A 324 2.87 -17.74 20.13
C ALA A 324 2.05 -16.64 20.83
N ASP A 325 2.71 -15.71 21.55
CA ASP A 325 2.02 -14.61 22.24
C ASP A 325 1.47 -13.59 21.23
N ASP A 326 2.27 -13.26 20.20
CA ASP A 326 1.89 -12.32 19.15
C ASP A 326 0.81 -12.92 18.21
N GLU A 327 0.88 -14.23 17.91
CA GLU A 327 -0.16 -14.99 17.19
C GLU A 327 -1.48 -15.01 17.97
N ASN A 328 -1.41 -15.27 19.28
CA ASN A 328 -2.58 -15.23 20.14
C ASN A 328 -3.21 -13.83 20.20
N LEU A 329 -2.38 -12.78 20.30
CA LEU A 329 -2.86 -11.39 20.27
C LEU A 329 -3.56 -11.08 18.94
N LEU A 330 -2.98 -11.48 17.80
CA LEU A 330 -3.61 -11.31 16.49
C LEU A 330 -4.99 -11.97 16.46
N LEU A 331 -5.08 -13.23 16.90
CA LEU A 331 -6.33 -13.98 16.97
C LEU A 331 -7.36 -13.29 17.88
N LEU A 332 -6.96 -12.84 19.07
CA LEU A 332 -7.82 -12.09 19.98
C LEU A 332 -8.41 -10.83 19.32
N LEU A 333 -7.57 -10.02 18.66
CA LEU A 333 -8.06 -8.80 18.02
C LEU A 333 -8.97 -9.10 16.81
N GLN A 334 -8.67 -10.15 16.03
CA GLN A 334 -9.53 -10.61 14.94
C GLN A 334 -10.91 -11.03 15.46
N VAL A 335 -10.93 -11.86 16.50
CA VAL A 335 -12.16 -12.34 17.13
C VAL A 335 -12.95 -11.18 17.74
N GLN A 336 -12.29 -10.29 18.49
CA GLN A 336 -12.93 -9.16 19.15
C GLN A 336 -13.56 -8.17 18.16
N THR A 337 -12.86 -7.87 17.06
CA THR A 337 -13.40 -6.97 16.02
C THR A 337 -14.59 -7.56 15.27
N LEU A 338 -14.62 -8.89 15.09
CA LEU A 338 -15.79 -9.58 14.53
C LEU A 338 -16.98 -9.53 15.49
N ILE A 339 -16.76 -9.88 16.76
CA ILE A 339 -17.81 -9.96 17.77
C ILE A 339 -18.46 -8.60 18.01
N TRP A 340 -17.68 -7.51 18.13
CA TRP A 340 -18.21 -6.17 18.40
C TRP A 340 -19.19 -5.63 17.35
N SER A 341 -19.24 -6.22 16.15
CA SER A 341 -20.25 -5.85 15.15
C SER A 341 -21.68 -6.24 15.56
N GLU A 342 -21.84 -7.35 16.31
CA GLU A 342 -23.15 -7.90 16.71
C GLU A 342 -23.35 -7.92 18.23
N TRP A 343 -22.28 -8.09 19.01
CA TRP A 343 -22.28 -8.11 20.47
C TRP A 343 -21.25 -7.13 21.05
N PRO A 344 -21.53 -5.81 21.04
CA PRO A 344 -20.60 -4.79 21.56
C PRO A 344 -20.34 -4.91 23.07
N ASP A 345 -21.22 -5.58 23.80
CA ASP A 345 -21.12 -5.84 25.25
C ASP A 345 -20.23 -7.04 25.59
N TYR A 346 -19.79 -7.80 24.59
CA TYR A 346 -18.91 -8.95 24.78
C TYR A 346 -17.44 -8.51 24.67
N GLU A 347 -16.74 -8.50 25.80
CA GLU A 347 -15.36 -8.04 25.93
C GLU A 347 -14.43 -9.21 26.30
N LEU A 348 -13.36 -9.37 25.53
CA LEU A 348 -12.28 -10.31 25.80
C LEU A 348 -11.11 -9.58 26.45
N ASP A 349 -10.59 -10.16 27.51
CA ASP A 349 -9.34 -9.68 28.11
C ASP A 349 -8.18 -9.97 27.15
N GLU A 350 -7.38 -8.94 26.85
CA GLU A 350 -6.23 -9.01 25.95
C GLU A 350 -5.11 -9.93 26.46
N CYS A 351 -5.14 -10.30 27.75
CA CYS A 351 -4.24 -11.31 28.32
C CYS A 351 -4.76 -12.76 28.20
N THR A 352 -5.91 -12.96 27.56
CA THR A 352 -6.52 -14.30 27.43
C THR A 352 -5.81 -15.12 26.37
N GLU A 353 -5.19 -16.23 26.75
CA GLU A 353 -4.78 -17.24 25.77
C GLU A 353 -6.01 -17.90 25.16
N LEU A 354 -6.24 -17.75 23.86
CA LEU A 354 -7.45 -18.17 23.16
C LEU A 354 -7.28 -19.56 22.54
N ASP A 355 -7.23 -20.57 23.41
CA ASP A 355 -7.12 -21.99 23.04
C ASP A 355 -8.41 -22.56 22.41
N GLY A 356 -8.34 -23.81 21.92
CA GLY A 356 -9.48 -24.50 21.31
C GLY A 356 -10.71 -24.61 22.22
N ASP A 357 -10.51 -24.88 23.51
CA ASP A 357 -11.60 -25.06 24.47
C ASP A 357 -12.33 -23.75 24.76
N LYS A 358 -11.60 -22.64 24.94
CA LYS A 358 -12.18 -21.31 25.16
C LYS A 358 -12.89 -20.80 23.92
N ARG A 359 -12.33 -21.05 22.72
CA ARG A 359 -13.01 -20.70 21.46
C ARG A 359 -14.31 -21.49 21.29
N GLN A 360 -14.31 -22.78 21.62
CA GLN A 360 -15.53 -23.58 21.62
C GLN A 360 -16.57 -23.04 22.60
N ALA A 361 -16.18 -22.79 23.85
CA ALA A 361 -17.08 -22.26 24.88
C ALA A 361 -17.69 -20.91 24.49
N MET A 362 -16.87 -20.02 23.91
CA MET A 362 -17.32 -18.73 23.37
C MET A 362 -18.31 -18.91 22.23
N PHE A 363 -18.00 -19.78 21.27
CA PHE A 363 -18.90 -20.07 20.15
C PHE A 363 -20.24 -20.60 20.66
N ASP A 364 -20.25 -21.55 21.59
CA ASP A 364 -21.46 -22.13 22.17
C ASP A 364 -22.31 -21.09 22.89
N GLU A 365 -21.66 -20.20 23.67
CA GLU A 365 -22.32 -19.10 24.36
C GLU A 365 -22.97 -18.11 23.38
N LEU A 366 -22.22 -17.66 22.37
CA LEU A 366 -22.71 -16.68 21.40
C LEU A 366 -23.78 -17.28 20.49
N LEU A 367 -23.66 -18.55 20.11
CA LEU A 367 -24.68 -19.26 19.34
C LEU A 367 -26.01 -19.32 20.09
N GLN A 368 -26.00 -19.59 21.40
CA GLN A 368 -27.21 -19.58 22.24
C GLN A 368 -27.86 -18.19 22.34
N ARG A 369 -27.06 -17.12 22.26
CA ARG A 369 -27.54 -15.73 22.27
C ARG A 369 -27.98 -15.25 20.89
N CYS A 370 -27.57 -15.92 19.82
CA CYS A 370 -27.77 -15.48 18.45
C CYS A 370 -29.23 -15.66 18.00
N SER A 371 -29.81 -14.60 17.44
CA SER A 371 -31.16 -14.63 16.87
C SER A 371 -31.28 -13.84 15.56
N THR A 372 -30.18 -13.25 15.08
CA THR A 372 -30.12 -12.42 13.88
C THR A 372 -29.37 -13.15 12.78
N GLN A 373 -29.79 -12.91 11.54
CA GLN A 373 -29.11 -13.44 10.34
C GLN A 373 -27.64 -12.98 10.29
N SER A 374 -27.38 -11.72 10.62
CA SER A 374 -26.03 -11.14 10.67
C SER A 374 -25.15 -11.80 11.74
N GLY A 375 -25.71 -12.10 12.92
CA GLY A 375 -25.04 -12.83 13.99
C GLY A 375 -24.55 -14.21 13.55
N PHE A 376 -25.37 -14.98 12.84
CA PHE A 376 -24.97 -16.29 12.32
C PHE A 376 -23.81 -16.19 11.32
N VAL A 377 -23.80 -15.16 10.47
CA VAL A 377 -22.68 -14.91 9.55
C VAL A 377 -21.40 -14.55 10.32
N VAL A 378 -21.48 -13.76 11.38
CA VAL A 378 -20.34 -13.43 12.25
C VAL A 378 -19.81 -14.69 12.95
N LEU A 379 -20.69 -15.56 13.45
CA LEU A 379 -20.28 -16.85 14.04
C LEU A 379 -19.62 -17.79 13.03
N GLY A 380 -20.09 -17.77 11.78
CA GLY A 380 -19.42 -18.50 10.70
C GLY A 380 -17.99 -18.01 10.43
N LYS A 381 -17.78 -16.68 10.48
CA LYS A 381 -16.43 -16.11 10.39
C LYS A 381 -15.59 -16.44 11.62
N LEU A 382 -16.19 -16.47 12.82
CA LEU A 382 -15.53 -16.85 14.06
C LEU A 382 -14.95 -18.26 13.99
N LEU A 383 -15.70 -19.23 13.42
CA LEU A 383 -15.21 -20.60 13.20
C LEU A 383 -14.05 -20.69 12.18
N GLN A 384 -13.82 -19.64 11.38
CA GLN A 384 -12.71 -19.55 10.42
C GLN A 384 -11.49 -18.82 11.01
N CYS A 385 -11.59 -18.28 12.22
CA CYS A 385 -10.48 -17.59 12.88
C CYS A 385 -9.55 -18.60 13.56
N GLY A 386 -8.26 -18.57 13.19
CA GLY A 386 -7.25 -19.48 13.70
C GLY A 386 -7.41 -20.92 13.21
N GLU A 387 -6.85 -21.87 13.95
CA GLU A 387 -6.94 -23.29 13.60
C GLU A 387 -8.38 -23.82 13.77
N PRO A 388 -8.86 -24.76 12.93
CA PRO A 388 -10.18 -25.37 13.12
C PRO A 388 -10.35 -25.97 14.52
N LEU A 389 -11.53 -25.81 15.13
CA LEU A 389 -11.82 -26.41 16.44
C LEU A 389 -11.81 -27.94 16.34
N ASP A 390 -11.37 -28.64 17.37
CA ASP A 390 -11.39 -30.12 17.40
C ASP A 390 -12.80 -30.69 17.15
N SER A 391 -13.81 -29.99 17.67
CA SER A 391 -15.23 -30.31 17.48
C SER A 391 -15.68 -30.26 16.01
N THR A 392 -14.97 -29.55 15.13
CA THR A 392 -15.28 -29.53 13.68
C THR A 392 -15.07 -30.88 13.01
N SER A 393 -14.29 -31.77 13.63
CA SER A 393 -14.03 -33.14 13.16
C SER A 393 -15.01 -34.16 13.76
N GLU A 394 -15.94 -33.74 14.64
CA GLU A 394 -16.92 -34.65 15.22
C GLU A 394 -17.82 -35.27 14.17
N LEU A 395 -18.06 -36.58 14.32
CA LEU A 395 -18.93 -37.36 13.44
C LEU A 395 -20.41 -37.11 13.73
N ASP A 396 -20.71 -36.73 14.96
CA ASP A 396 -22.06 -36.47 15.44
C ASP A 396 -22.54 -35.06 15.01
N PRO A 397 -23.58 -34.94 14.16
CA PRO A 397 -24.09 -33.65 13.73
C PRO A 397 -24.60 -32.77 14.87
N GLU A 398 -24.95 -33.34 16.03
CA GLU A 398 -25.40 -32.55 17.18
C GLU A 398 -24.24 -31.90 17.93
N LYS A 399 -22.99 -32.31 17.70
CA LYS A 399 -21.79 -31.79 18.37
C LYS A 399 -20.89 -30.97 17.47
N ASN A 400 -21.09 -31.06 16.15
CA ASN A 400 -20.31 -30.31 15.19
C ASN A 400 -20.77 -28.83 15.16
N PRO A 401 -19.85 -27.86 15.29
CA PRO A 401 -20.23 -26.46 15.40
C PRO A 401 -20.84 -25.89 14.12
N TRP A 402 -20.41 -26.38 12.94
CA TRP A 402 -20.97 -25.92 11.66
C TRP A 402 -22.40 -26.41 11.44
N THR A 403 -22.70 -27.67 11.79
CA THR A 403 -24.05 -28.22 11.70
C THR A 403 -24.99 -27.56 12.70
N GLN A 404 -24.54 -27.30 13.93
CA GLN A 404 -25.29 -26.55 14.92
C GLN A 404 -25.59 -25.12 14.43
N LEU A 405 -24.58 -24.42 13.91
CA LEU A 405 -24.72 -23.05 13.40
C LEU A 405 -25.75 -22.98 12.27
N ILE A 406 -25.55 -23.77 11.22
CA ILE A 406 -26.40 -23.77 10.02
C ILE A 406 -27.81 -24.27 10.39
N GLY A 407 -27.90 -25.31 11.23
CA GLY A 407 -29.18 -25.81 11.72
C GLY A 407 -29.97 -24.76 12.48
N GLN A 408 -29.35 -24.04 13.42
CA GLN A 408 -30.01 -22.95 14.15
C GLN A 408 -30.39 -21.78 13.25
N MET A 409 -29.51 -21.40 12.32
CA MET A 409 -29.81 -20.35 11.34
C MET A 409 -31.04 -20.73 10.50
N LEU A 410 -31.09 -21.96 10.00
CA LEU A 410 -32.24 -22.47 9.26
C LEU A 410 -33.48 -22.52 10.15
N LEU A 411 -33.40 -22.85 11.45
CA LEU A 411 -34.57 -22.80 12.32
C LEU A 411 -35.13 -21.38 12.47
N VAL A 412 -34.27 -20.37 12.62
CA VAL A 412 -34.66 -18.97 12.87
C VAL A 412 -35.04 -18.22 11.59
N CYS A 413 -34.36 -18.45 10.47
CA CYS A 413 -34.59 -17.75 9.22
C CYS A 413 -35.63 -18.48 8.35
N GLU A 414 -36.69 -17.77 7.96
CA GLU A 414 -37.81 -18.39 7.22
C GLU A 414 -37.74 -18.23 5.70
N ARG A 415 -37.12 -17.17 5.14
CA ARG A 415 -37.15 -16.91 3.68
C ARG A 415 -35.95 -16.14 3.14
N GLY A 416 -35.65 -16.39 1.86
CA GLY A 416 -34.84 -15.55 0.98
C GLY A 416 -33.39 -15.45 1.43
N SER A 417 -32.99 -14.25 1.87
CA SER A 417 -31.61 -13.94 2.26
C SER A 417 -31.03 -14.97 3.21
N GLY A 418 -31.74 -15.32 4.28
CA GLY A 418 -31.24 -16.27 5.28
C GLY A 418 -30.94 -17.68 4.74
N LEU A 419 -31.51 -18.08 3.59
CA LEU A 419 -31.15 -19.33 2.93
C LEU A 419 -29.88 -19.17 2.08
N ASP A 420 -29.71 -18.01 1.43
CA ASP A 420 -28.50 -17.67 0.68
C ASP A 420 -27.26 -17.64 1.60
N GLU A 421 -27.36 -17.05 2.81
CA GLU A 421 -26.22 -17.07 3.73
C GLU A 421 -26.02 -18.43 4.41
N ALA A 422 -27.09 -19.20 4.69
CA ALA A 422 -26.95 -20.56 5.18
C ALA A 422 -26.22 -21.46 4.16
N GLU A 423 -26.54 -21.28 2.87
CA GLU A 423 -25.82 -21.92 1.76
C GLU A 423 -24.34 -21.47 1.75
N SER A 424 -24.09 -20.16 1.84
CA SER A 424 -22.73 -19.62 1.86
C SER A 424 -21.90 -20.16 3.03
N LEU A 425 -22.49 -20.26 4.23
CA LEU A 425 -21.87 -20.86 5.41
C LEU A 425 -21.56 -22.34 5.20
N PHE A 426 -22.48 -23.09 4.61
CA PHE A 426 -22.25 -24.50 4.31
C PHE A 426 -21.11 -24.71 3.32
N LEU A 427 -21.06 -23.91 2.24
CA LEU A 427 -19.98 -23.98 1.26
C LEU A 427 -18.63 -23.59 1.89
N ALA A 428 -18.62 -22.60 2.78
CA ALA A 428 -17.42 -22.24 3.53
C ALA A 428 -16.98 -23.38 4.46
N ALA A 429 -17.93 -24.05 5.12
CA ALA A 429 -17.66 -25.19 5.99
C ALA A 429 -17.04 -26.36 5.21
N ILE A 430 -17.53 -26.70 4.00
CA ILE A 430 -16.95 -27.74 3.15
C ILE A 430 -15.53 -27.38 2.69
N LYS A 431 -15.31 -26.11 2.34
CA LYS A 431 -14.01 -25.65 1.83
C LYS A 431 -12.94 -25.63 2.92
N ASN A 432 -13.31 -25.17 4.11
CA ASN A 432 -12.37 -24.91 5.20
C ASN A 432 -12.28 -26.08 6.20
N CYS A 433 -13.27 -26.97 6.21
CA CYS A 433 -13.34 -28.11 7.13
C CYS A 433 -13.75 -29.39 6.38
N SER A 434 -13.24 -30.54 6.82
CA SER A 434 -13.64 -31.84 6.28
C SER A 434 -14.96 -32.31 6.92
N LEU A 435 -16.09 -31.69 6.56
CA LEU A 435 -17.40 -32.16 6.99
C LEU A 435 -17.66 -33.59 6.50
N ASN A 436 -18.05 -34.47 7.41
CA ASN A 436 -18.39 -35.85 7.07
C ASN A 436 -19.78 -35.96 6.44
N LEU A 437 -20.07 -37.14 5.86
CA LEU A 437 -21.33 -37.41 5.17
C LEU A 437 -22.56 -37.22 6.09
N GLU A 438 -22.51 -37.66 7.34
CA GLU A 438 -23.65 -37.57 8.26
C GLU A 438 -23.99 -36.11 8.62
N CYS A 439 -22.96 -35.29 8.85
CA CYS A 439 -23.11 -33.85 9.06
C CYS A 439 -23.73 -33.15 7.84
N CYS A 440 -23.25 -33.48 6.64
CA CYS A 440 -23.83 -32.93 5.40
C CYS A 440 -25.27 -33.40 5.19
N ARG A 441 -25.60 -34.66 5.48
CA ARG A 441 -26.97 -35.19 5.39
C ARG A 441 -27.92 -34.54 6.39
N TYR A 442 -27.45 -34.25 7.60
CA TYR A 442 -28.22 -33.49 8.58
C TYR A 442 -28.60 -32.11 8.03
N ILE A 443 -27.63 -31.37 7.51
CA ILE A 443 -27.86 -30.05 6.91
C ILE A 443 -28.79 -30.16 5.69
N PHE A 444 -28.64 -31.20 4.86
CA PHE A 444 -29.54 -31.49 3.74
C PHE A 444 -30.99 -31.61 4.20
N CYS A 445 -31.25 -32.43 5.22
CA CYS A 445 -32.59 -32.58 5.80
C CYS A 445 -33.16 -31.25 6.32
N GLU A 446 -32.33 -30.36 6.88
CA GLU A 446 -32.79 -29.03 7.31
C GLU A 446 -33.17 -28.12 6.12
N PHE A 447 -32.40 -28.15 5.03
CA PHE A 447 -32.76 -27.44 3.79
C PHE A 447 -34.01 -28.03 3.14
N GLU A 448 -34.20 -29.35 3.16
CA GLU A 448 -35.41 -30.00 2.66
C GLU A 448 -36.68 -29.50 3.36
N LYS A 449 -36.63 -29.31 4.70
CA LYS A 449 -37.75 -28.75 5.47
C LYS A 449 -38.12 -27.33 5.03
N LYS A 450 -37.18 -26.57 4.47
CA LYS A 450 -37.40 -25.22 3.92
C LYS A 450 -37.95 -25.22 2.50
N ASN A 451 -38.01 -26.39 1.86
CA ASN A 451 -38.58 -26.60 0.54
C ASN A 451 -38.00 -25.65 -0.53
N SER A 452 -36.68 -25.42 -0.49
CA SER A 452 -36.01 -24.53 -1.43
C SER A 452 -35.06 -25.30 -2.35
N LEU A 453 -35.52 -25.54 -3.58
CA LEU A 453 -34.83 -26.39 -4.54
C LEU A 453 -33.47 -25.81 -4.96
N ILE A 454 -33.41 -24.50 -5.26
CA ILE A 454 -32.18 -23.84 -5.73
C ILE A 454 -31.02 -23.99 -4.73
N HIS A 455 -31.27 -23.73 -3.44
CA HIS A 455 -30.25 -23.83 -2.39
C HIS A 455 -29.77 -25.27 -2.19
N ILE A 456 -30.67 -26.25 -2.25
CA ILE A 456 -30.29 -27.67 -2.19
C ILE A 456 -29.35 -28.02 -3.35
N LEU A 457 -29.69 -27.62 -4.57
CA LEU A 457 -28.86 -27.92 -5.73
C LEU A 457 -27.51 -27.21 -5.69
N ARG A 458 -27.48 -25.94 -5.30
CA ARG A 458 -26.25 -25.15 -5.20
C ARG A 458 -25.34 -25.63 -4.07
N ALA A 459 -25.89 -25.97 -2.91
CA ALA A 459 -25.12 -26.46 -1.76
C ALA A 459 -24.56 -27.87 -2.01
N PHE A 460 -25.42 -28.83 -2.31
CA PHE A 460 -25.07 -30.24 -2.17
C PHE A 460 -24.39 -30.83 -3.41
N LEU A 461 -24.62 -30.28 -4.60
CA LEU A 461 -23.84 -30.67 -5.78
C LEU A 461 -22.37 -30.22 -5.70
N GLN A 462 -22.04 -29.25 -4.84
CA GLN A 462 -20.65 -28.83 -4.65
C GLN A 462 -19.87 -29.75 -3.71
N THR A 463 -20.54 -30.63 -2.98
CA THR A 463 -19.88 -31.63 -2.13
C THR A 463 -19.14 -32.68 -2.96
N ASP A 464 -18.19 -33.38 -2.33
CA ASP A 464 -17.50 -34.52 -2.93
C ASP A 464 -18.22 -35.87 -2.67
N PHE A 465 -19.43 -35.85 -2.10
CA PHE A 465 -20.18 -37.06 -1.74
C PHE A 465 -21.22 -37.43 -2.81
N PRO A 466 -21.01 -38.51 -3.59
CA PRO A 466 -21.97 -38.94 -4.62
C PRO A 466 -23.35 -39.32 -4.05
N GLN A 467 -23.40 -39.72 -2.78
CA GLN A 467 -24.65 -40.02 -2.07
C GLN A 467 -25.52 -38.76 -1.96
N LEU A 468 -24.93 -37.60 -1.65
CA LEU A 468 -25.66 -36.34 -1.55
C LEU A 468 -26.10 -35.82 -2.92
N HIS A 469 -25.31 -36.08 -3.97
CA HIS A 469 -25.73 -35.78 -5.34
C HIS A 469 -26.96 -36.61 -5.71
N SER A 470 -26.97 -37.89 -5.34
CA SER A 470 -28.11 -38.78 -5.56
C SER A 470 -29.34 -38.34 -4.76
N ASP A 471 -29.15 -37.94 -3.50
CA ASP A 471 -30.21 -37.44 -2.62
C ASP A 471 -30.81 -36.13 -3.19
N ALA A 472 -29.98 -35.19 -3.66
CA ALA A 472 -30.42 -33.95 -4.31
C ALA A 472 -31.20 -34.21 -5.62
N VAL A 473 -30.76 -35.17 -6.44
CA VAL A 473 -31.48 -35.57 -7.66
C VAL A 473 -32.77 -36.33 -7.33
N ALA A 474 -32.81 -37.10 -6.24
CA ALA A 474 -34.03 -37.74 -5.76
C ALA A 474 -35.06 -36.69 -5.31
N TYR A 475 -34.63 -35.66 -4.59
CA TYR A 475 -35.46 -34.52 -4.22
C TYR A 475 -36.09 -33.85 -5.46
N LEU A 476 -35.29 -33.63 -6.52
CA LEU A 476 -35.76 -33.11 -7.82
C LEU A 476 -36.88 -33.96 -8.46
N LYS A 477 -36.88 -35.29 -8.30
CA LYS A 477 -37.91 -36.17 -8.88
C LYS A 477 -39.28 -35.98 -8.23
N HIS A 478 -39.33 -35.44 -7.01
CA HIS A 478 -40.57 -35.15 -6.30
C HIS A 478 -41.16 -33.77 -6.65
N VAL A 479 -40.46 -32.97 -7.45
CA VAL A 479 -40.90 -31.63 -7.87
C VAL A 479 -41.64 -31.71 -9.22
N ASP A 480 -42.92 -31.33 -9.24
CA ASP A 480 -43.77 -31.44 -10.43
C ASP A 480 -43.43 -30.41 -11.53
N LYS A 481 -43.04 -29.19 -11.13
CA LYS A 481 -42.74 -28.08 -12.03
C LYS A 481 -41.62 -27.21 -11.46
N ILE A 482 -40.72 -26.77 -12.32
CA ILE A 482 -39.67 -25.79 -12.01
C ILE A 482 -39.91 -24.50 -12.77
N SER A 483 -39.50 -23.40 -12.16
CA SER A 483 -39.42 -22.05 -12.74
C SER A 483 -37.96 -21.64 -12.97
N GLU A 484 -37.74 -20.52 -13.65
CA GLU A 484 -36.40 -19.95 -13.85
C GLU A 484 -35.75 -19.48 -12.54
N CYS A 485 -36.48 -19.43 -11.42
CA CYS A 485 -35.93 -19.09 -10.11
C CYS A 485 -35.40 -20.30 -9.33
N ASP A 486 -35.65 -21.53 -9.83
CA ASP A 486 -35.33 -22.77 -9.11
C ASP A 486 -33.98 -23.38 -9.50
N TYR A 487 -33.32 -22.84 -10.53
CA TYR A 487 -31.99 -23.25 -10.99
C TYR A 487 -31.23 -22.06 -11.57
N ASP A 488 -29.90 -22.13 -11.57
CA ASP A 488 -29.03 -21.16 -12.23
C ASP A 488 -27.95 -21.88 -13.06
N GLU A 489 -27.14 -21.13 -13.80
CA GLU A 489 -26.07 -21.70 -14.63
C GLU A 489 -25.05 -22.50 -13.81
N THR A 490 -24.85 -22.15 -12.52
CA THR A 490 -23.89 -22.84 -11.65
C THR A 490 -24.33 -24.27 -11.38
N VAL A 491 -25.63 -24.46 -11.12
CA VAL A 491 -26.25 -25.77 -10.95
C VAL A 491 -26.17 -26.59 -12.23
N LEU A 492 -26.53 -25.98 -13.38
CA LEU A 492 -26.50 -26.68 -14.67
C LEU A 492 -25.08 -27.14 -15.04
N ASN A 493 -24.08 -26.27 -14.84
CA ASN A 493 -22.67 -26.61 -15.04
C ASN A 493 -22.24 -27.75 -14.13
N ARG A 494 -22.61 -27.70 -12.85
CA ARG A 494 -22.20 -28.73 -11.88
C ARG A 494 -22.80 -30.09 -12.20
N ILE A 495 -24.08 -30.16 -12.62
CA ILE A 495 -24.72 -31.40 -13.08
C ILE A 495 -23.93 -32.03 -14.24
N LEU A 496 -23.52 -31.23 -15.22
CA LEU A 496 -22.74 -31.69 -16.37
C LEU A 496 -21.33 -32.13 -15.97
N GLN A 497 -20.66 -31.38 -15.10
CA GLN A 497 -19.33 -31.73 -14.57
C GLN A 497 -19.34 -33.06 -13.81
N LEU A 498 -20.38 -33.30 -13.00
CA LEU A 498 -20.57 -34.54 -12.25
C LEU A 498 -21.12 -35.69 -13.10
N ARG A 499 -21.41 -35.47 -14.39
CA ARG A 499 -21.99 -36.45 -15.32
C ARG A 499 -23.33 -37.04 -14.85
N LEU A 500 -24.13 -36.25 -14.16
CA LEU A 500 -25.45 -36.63 -13.63
C LEU A 500 -26.59 -36.49 -14.65
N LEU A 501 -26.25 -36.29 -15.93
CA LEU A 501 -27.23 -36.12 -17.00
C LEU A 501 -28.26 -37.28 -17.09
N PRO A 502 -27.88 -38.56 -16.94
CA PRO A 502 -28.85 -39.66 -16.94
C PRO A 502 -29.84 -39.59 -15.77
N ASP A 503 -29.35 -39.18 -14.59
CA ASP A 503 -30.15 -39.17 -13.36
C ASP A 503 -31.22 -38.06 -13.37
N VAL A 504 -30.97 -36.97 -14.10
CA VAL A 504 -31.90 -35.85 -14.24
C VAL A 504 -32.93 -36.03 -15.35
N VAL A 505 -32.86 -37.06 -16.20
CA VAL A 505 -33.82 -37.26 -17.32
C VAL A 505 -35.27 -37.32 -16.85
N SER A 506 -35.51 -37.99 -15.72
CA SER A 506 -36.86 -38.15 -15.17
C SER A 506 -37.31 -36.93 -14.34
N THR A 507 -36.57 -35.83 -14.39
CA THR A 507 -36.83 -34.61 -13.60
C THR A 507 -37.21 -33.46 -14.53
N PRO A 508 -37.94 -32.45 -14.02
CA PRO A 508 -38.26 -31.25 -14.81
C PRO A 508 -37.01 -30.47 -15.25
N LEU A 509 -35.85 -30.68 -14.63
CA LEU A 509 -34.59 -29.99 -14.92
C LEU A 509 -33.86 -30.52 -16.17
N TYR A 510 -34.29 -31.67 -16.73
CA TYR A 510 -33.66 -32.26 -17.91
C TYR A 510 -33.61 -31.30 -19.10
N ARG A 511 -34.72 -30.63 -19.39
CA ARG A 511 -34.81 -29.71 -20.54
C ARG A 511 -33.88 -28.50 -20.38
N PRO A 512 -33.89 -27.77 -19.25
CA PRO A 512 -32.90 -26.72 -19.00
C PRO A 512 -31.44 -27.17 -19.15
N VAL A 513 -31.07 -28.35 -18.64
CA VAL A 513 -29.69 -28.87 -18.76
C VAL A 513 -29.32 -29.12 -20.23
N ILE A 514 -30.23 -29.69 -21.02
CA ILE A 514 -30.00 -29.94 -22.45
C ILE A 514 -29.92 -28.63 -23.23
N ASP A 515 -30.81 -27.68 -22.97
CA ASP A 515 -30.81 -26.37 -23.62
C ASP A 515 -29.50 -25.62 -23.32
N HIS A 516 -29.01 -25.67 -22.07
CA HIS A 516 -27.73 -25.10 -21.65
C HIS A 516 -26.51 -25.77 -22.28
N LEU A 517 -26.51 -27.11 -22.35
CA LEU A 517 -25.48 -27.90 -23.03
C LEU A 517 -25.40 -27.55 -24.53
N ILE A 518 -26.55 -27.38 -25.19
CA ILE A 518 -26.60 -27.02 -26.61
C ILE A 518 -26.15 -25.57 -26.82
N ALA A 519 -26.52 -24.64 -25.93
CA ALA A 519 -26.11 -23.25 -25.99
C ALA A 519 -24.59 -23.07 -25.86
N ASN A 520 -23.93 -23.88 -25.03
CA ASN A 520 -22.50 -23.79 -24.73
C ASN A 520 -21.63 -24.81 -25.47
N LYS A 521 -22.16 -25.49 -26.48
CA LYS A 521 -21.48 -26.56 -27.24
C LYS A 521 -20.14 -26.17 -27.88
N ASP A 522 -19.91 -24.88 -28.13
CA ASP A 522 -18.71 -24.36 -28.78
C ASP A 522 -17.64 -23.94 -27.74
N SER A 523 -17.93 -24.10 -26.45
CA SER A 523 -16.98 -23.88 -25.35
C SER A 523 -15.87 -24.94 -25.36
N ALA A 524 -14.66 -24.54 -24.95
CA ALA A 524 -13.51 -25.44 -24.82
C ALA A 524 -13.58 -26.35 -23.57
N GLU A 525 -14.58 -26.15 -22.70
CA GLU A 525 -14.70 -26.89 -21.45
C GLU A 525 -15.29 -28.29 -21.67
N LYS A 526 -14.61 -29.31 -21.12
CA LYS A 526 -14.93 -30.72 -21.37
C LYS A 526 -16.38 -31.12 -21.01
N HIS A 527 -16.97 -30.50 -20.00
CA HIS A 527 -18.31 -30.84 -19.53
C HIS A 527 -19.43 -30.38 -20.48
N PHE A 528 -19.13 -29.50 -21.45
CA PHE A 528 -20.05 -29.18 -22.55
C PHE A 528 -19.90 -30.10 -23.77
N SER A 529 -19.05 -31.13 -23.68
CA SER A 529 -18.87 -32.10 -24.76
C SER A 529 -20.16 -32.90 -24.97
N ILE A 530 -20.83 -32.60 -26.09
CA ILE A 530 -21.97 -33.36 -26.58
C ILE A 530 -21.64 -34.85 -26.70
N GLN A 531 -20.41 -35.17 -27.11
CA GLN A 531 -19.98 -36.55 -27.25
C GLN A 531 -19.97 -37.26 -25.89
N GLU A 532 -19.43 -36.63 -24.85
CA GLU A 532 -19.42 -37.19 -23.49
C GLU A 532 -20.84 -37.29 -22.91
N ALA A 533 -21.68 -36.28 -23.12
CA ALA A 533 -23.09 -36.31 -22.71
C ALA A 533 -23.88 -37.44 -23.41
N THR A 534 -23.64 -37.63 -24.72
CA THR A 534 -24.26 -38.72 -25.49
C THR A 534 -23.75 -40.09 -25.01
N ARG A 535 -22.44 -40.23 -24.72
CA ARG A 535 -21.87 -41.46 -24.13
C ARG A 535 -22.53 -41.79 -22.80
N SER A 536 -22.61 -40.82 -21.89
CA SER A 536 -23.21 -40.97 -20.57
C SER A 536 -24.67 -41.46 -20.65
N LEU A 537 -25.49 -40.89 -21.54
CA LEU A 537 -26.86 -41.34 -21.77
C LEU A 537 -26.93 -42.75 -22.39
N THR A 538 -26.05 -43.09 -23.34
CA THR A 538 -26.02 -44.43 -23.93
C THR A 538 -25.57 -45.50 -22.93
N ASP A 539 -24.60 -45.19 -22.08
CA ASP A 539 -24.08 -46.09 -21.05
C ASP A 539 -25.14 -46.38 -19.98
N ALA A 540 -26.02 -45.41 -19.71
CA ALA A 540 -27.20 -45.56 -18.85
C ALA A 540 -28.41 -46.25 -19.54
N ASN A 541 -28.25 -46.81 -20.74
CA ASN A 541 -29.31 -47.42 -21.57
C ASN A 541 -30.44 -46.46 -22.03
N MET A 542 -30.17 -45.15 -22.08
CA MET A 542 -31.13 -44.10 -22.44
C MET A 542 -30.97 -43.69 -23.93
N LEU A 543 -31.21 -44.66 -24.82
CA LEU A 543 -30.94 -44.51 -26.26
C LEU A 543 -31.86 -43.48 -26.95
N ALA A 544 -33.08 -43.31 -26.47
CA ALA A 544 -34.04 -42.38 -27.07
C ALA A 544 -33.66 -40.93 -26.76
N GLU A 545 -33.16 -40.67 -25.56
CA GLU A 545 -32.72 -39.39 -25.04
C GLU A 545 -31.39 -38.98 -25.69
N ALA A 546 -30.42 -39.89 -25.74
CA ALA A 546 -29.17 -39.70 -26.48
C ALA A 546 -29.43 -39.38 -27.96
N GLY A 547 -30.39 -40.08 -28.57
CA GLY A 547 -30.82 -39.85 -29.94
C GLY A 547 -31.49 -38.48 -30.14
N THR A 548 -32.31 -38.07 -29.19
CA THR A 548 -33.01 -36.77 -29.22
C THR A 548 -32.01 -35.61 -29.15
N LEU A 549 -31.00 -35.69 -28.29
CA LEU A 549 -29.92 -34.70 -28.22
C LEU A 549 -29.19 -34.52 -29.57
N LEU A 550 -28.82 -35.64 -30.23
CA LEU A 550 -28.18 -35.62 -31.54
C LEU A 550 -29.08 -35.04 -32.65
N LEU A 551 -30.38 -35.30 -32.59
CA LEU A 551 -31.36 -34.76 -33.53
C LEU A 551 -31.56 -33.25 -33.34
N GLN A 552 -31.57 -32.76 -32.10
CA GLN A 552 -31.65 -31.33 -31.80
C GLN A 552 -30.43 -30.57 -32.32
N LEU A 553 -29.23 -31.15 -32.22
CA LEU A 553 -27.98 -30.57 -32.73
C LEU A 553 -27.94 -30.49 -34.26
N SER A 554 -28.51 -31.48 -34.94
CA SER A 554 -28.61 -31.49 -36.41
C SER A 554 -29.73 -30.58 -36.95
N ARG A 555 -30.38 -29.79 -36.08
CA ARG A 555 -31.51 -28.88 -36.41
C ARG A 555 -32.62 -29.59 -37.20
N THR A 556 -32.84 -30.87 -36.93
CA THR A 556 -33.94 -31.61 -37.56
C THR A 556 -35.29 -31.06 -37.11
N HIS A 557 -36.23 -30.92 -38.05
CA HIS A 557 -37.54 -30.34 -37.75
C HIS A 557 -38.27 -31.17 -36.66
N PRO A 558 -38.94 -30.55 -35.66
CA PRO A 558 -39.58 -31.28 -34.55
C PRO A 558 -40.53 -32.40 -34.99
N ALA A 559 -41.25 -32.21 -36.10
CA ALA A 559 -42.14 -33.22 -36.68
C ALA A 559 -41.42 -34.50 -37.21
N ALA A 560 -40.11 -34.44 -37.44
CA ALA A 560 -39.28 -35.57 -37.86
C ALA A 560 -38.55 -36.25 -36.68
N CYS A 561 -38.65 -35.70 -35.46
CA CYS A 561 -38.03 -36.24 -34.24
C CYS A 561 -38.95 -37.27 -33.57
N THR A 562 -39.18 -38.40 -34.23
CA THR A 562 -39.90 -39.55 -33.67
C THR A 562 -39.00 -40.41 -32.78
N PHE A 563 -39.59 -41.23 -31.90
CA PHE A 563 -38.86 -42.20 -31.07
C PHE A 563 -37.94 -43.11 -31.90
N ASN A 564 -38.45 -43.68 -33.00
CA ASN A 564 -37.68 -44.55 -33.88
C ASN A 564 -36.52 -43.83 -34.57
N THR A 565 -36.68 -42.55 -34.93
CA THR A 565 -35.59 -41.75 -35.52
C THR A 565 -34.52 -41.41 -34.49
N ALA A 566 -34.90 -41.11 -33.25
CA ALA A 566 -33.97 -40.85 -32.16
C ALA A 566 -33.11 -42.10 -31.84
N VAL A 567 -33.75 -43.24 -31.60
CA VAL A 567 -33.04 -44.50 -31.31
C VAL A 567 -32.12 -44.92 -32.46
N ASN A 568 -32.54 -44.71 -33.72
CA ASN A 568 -31.69 -44.99 -34.87
C ASN A 568 -30.50 -44.02 -34.99
N ALA A 569 -30.68 -42.74 -34.63
CA ALA A 569 -29.59 -41.76 -34.60
C ALA A 569 -28.53 -42.15 -33.54
N ALA A 570 -28.95 -42.50 -32.32
CA ALA A 570 -28.06 -42.98 -31.28
C ALA A 570 -27.29 -44.24 -31.69
N ARG A 571 -27.97 -45.23 -32.29
CA ARG A 571 -27.33 -46.46 -32.80
C ARG A 571 -26.32 -46.20 -33.92
N ARG A 572 -26.60 -45.24 -34.81
CA ARG A 572 -25.65 -44.86 -35.87
C ARG A 572 -24.41 -44.19 -35.29
N TRP A 573 -24.59 -43.32 -34.30
CA TRP A 573 -23.48 -42.67 -33.61
C TRP A 573 -22.60 -43.67 -32.85
N LEU A 574 -23.19 -44.64 -32.13
CA LEU A 574 -22.45 -45.73 -31.47
C LEU A 574 -21.61 -46.55 -32.47
N ARG A 575 -22.18 -46.88 -33.64
CA ARG A 575 -21.46 -47.58 -34.71
C ARG A 575 -20.30 -46.76 -35.28
N GLY A 576 -20.47 -45.44 -35.38
CA GLY A 576 -19.43 -44.51 -35.84
C GLY A 576 -18.24 -44.44 -34.88
N MET A 577 -18.47 -44.50 -33.57
CA MET A 577 -17.40 -44.51 -32.56
C MET A 577 -16.62 -45.82 -32.51
N THR A 578 -17.24 -46.95 -32.83
CA THR A 578 -16.54 -48.25 -32.92
C THR A 578 -15.67 -48.41 -34.18
N SER A 579 -15.71 -47.43 -35.10
CA SER A 579 -15.02 -47.45 -36.39
C SER A 579 -13.88 -46.42 -36.52
N GLU A 580 -13.56 -45.66 -35.47
CA GLU A 580 -12.32 -44.87 -35.39
C GLU A 580 -11.26 -45.69 -34.61
N PRO A 581 -10.03 -45.85 -35.14
CA PRO A 581 -8.97 -46.68 -34.57
C PRO A 581 -8.39 -46.17 -33.25
#